data_AF-A0A484ZNA9-F1
#
_entry.id   AF-A0A484ZNA9-F1
#
_cell.length_a   1.000
_cell.length_b   1.000
_cell.length_c   1.000
_cell.angle_alpha   90.00
_cell.angle_beta   90.00
_cell.angle_gamma   90.00
#
_symmetry.space_group_name_H-M   'P 1'
#
loop_
_entity.id
_entity.type
_entity.pdbx_description
1 polymer ?
#
loop_
_entity_poly.entity_id
_entity_poly.type
_entity_poly.pdbx_seq_one_letter_code
_entity_poly.pdbx_strand_id
1 'polypeptide(L)'
;MGIFNIPKLKSRKARTTVELADGDSFILAGLLNENDRETLSGIPFISEIPILGSLFRHATTERERTELVVVATVNLVKPISSRDAVLPDFSRSTVAERFFNLSSVSEPKSRKQVAEFLSKGGFAQ
;
A
#
# COMPACT_ATOMS: atom_id res chain seq x y z
N MET A 1 9.46 1.68 -41.65
CA MET A 1 8.20 2.06 -40.98
C MET A 1 8.39 1.80 -39.48
N GLY A 2 8.90 2.78 -38.72
CA GLY A 2 9.26 2.58 -37.31
C GLY A 2 8.05 2.75 -36.40
N ILE A 3 7.78 1.76 -35.56
CA ILE A 3 6.76 1.83 -34.52
C ILE A 3 7.31 2.60 -33.31
N PHE A 4 7.00 3.89 -33.20
CA PHE A 4 7.23 4.64 -31.98
C PHE A 4 6.17 4.22 -30.94
N ASN A 5 6.56 3.33 -30.03
CA ASN A 5 5.69 2.88 -28.95
C ASN A 5 5.74 3.91 -27.82
N ILE A 6 4.90 4.95 -27.91
CA ILE A 6 4.81 6.00 -26.89
C ILE A 6 4.14 5.38 -25.65
N PRO A 7 4.77 5.40 -24.47
CA PRO A 7 4.20 4.81 -23.28
C PRO A 7 2.87 5.49 -22.92
N LYS A 8 1.80 4.69 -22.84
CA LYS A 8 0.48 5.17 -22.40
C LYS A 8 0.50 5.32 -20.88
N LEU A 9 0.61 6.56 -20.40
CA LEU A 9 0.44 6.88 -18.98
C LEU A 9 -1.04 6.70 -18.58
N LYS A 10 -1.34 5.64 -17.83
CA LYS A 10 -2.64 5.45 -17.18
C LYS A 10 -2.67 6.28 -15.90
N SER A 11 -3.17 7.51 -15.95
CA SER A 11 -3.33 8.38 -14.77
C SER A 11 -4.75 8.30 -14.22
N ARG A 12 -4.89 8.06 -12.91
CA ARG A 12 -6.16 8.15 -12.18
C ARG A 12 -6.02 9.34 -11.22
N LYS A 13 -6.86 10.37 -11.36
CA LYS A 13 -6.86 11.57 -10.51
C LYS A 13 -8.25 11.76 -9.90
N ALA A 14 -8.30 12.15 -8.63
CA ALA A 14 -9.51 12.56 -7.93
C ALA A 14 -9.22 13.86 -7.16
N ARG A 15 -10.18 14.77 -7.08
CA ARG A 15 -10.11 16.01 -6.30
C ARG A 15 -11.38 16.10 -5.47
N THR A 16 -11.22 16.19 -4.16
CA THR A 16 -12.32 16.31 -3.18
C THR A 16 -11.99 17.44 -2.23
N THR A 17 -13.03 18.08 -1.69
CA THR A 17 -12.92 19.10 -0.63
C THR A 17 -13.73 18.57 0.55
N VAL A 18 -13.13 18.55 1.74
CA VAL A 18 -13.74 18.03 2.97
C VAL A 18 -13.45 19.00 4.12
N GLU A 19 -14.41 19.14 5.04
CA GLU A 19 -14.24 19.88 6.30
C GLU A 19 -14.18 18.87 7.45
N LEU A 20 -13.15 18.94 8.27
CA LEU A 20 -12.82 17.96 9.30
C LEU A 20 -12.28 18.68 10.53
N ALA A 21 -12.58 18.15 11.72
CA ALA A 21 -11.96 18.60 12.96
C ALA A 21 -10.58 17.96 13.17
N ASP A 22 -9.86 18.45 14.19
CA ASP A 22 -8.59 17.85 14.60
C ASP A 22 -8.82 16.42 15.13
N GLY A 23 -8.06 15.45 14.60
CA GLY A 23 -8.20 14.03 14.91
C GLY A 23 -9.22 13.29 14.06
N ASP A 24 -10.01 13.97 13.22
CA ASP A 24 -11.01 13.30 12.39
C ASP A 24 -10.36 12.49 11.26
N SER A 25 -10.93 11.31 11.01
CA SER A 25 -10.59 10.45 9.87
C SER A 25 -11.67 10.49 8.81
N PHE A 26 -11.27 10.42 7.54
CA PHE A 26 -12.19 10.32 6.42
C PHE A 26 -11.71 9.34 5.36
N ILE A 27 -12.66 8.78 4.60
CA ILE A 27 -12.39 7.86 3.50
C ILE A 27 -12.18 8.68 2.22
N LEU A 28 -10.99 8.55 1.64
CA LEU A 28 -10.60 9.21 0.39
C LEU A 28 -11.10 8.44 -0.83
N ALA A 29 -10.94 7.13 -0.79
CA ALA A 29 -11.26 6.25 -1.90
C ALA A 29 -11.57 4.83 -1.41
N GLY A 30 -12.43 4.14 -2.14
CA GLY A 30 -12.69 2.72 -2.03
C GLY A 30 -12.66 2.06 -3.41
N LEU A 31 -12.16 0.83 -3.48
CA LEU A 31 -12.23 -0.01 -4.67
C LEU A 31 -12.66 -1.41 -4.22
N LEU A 32 -13.74 -1.89 -4.81
CA LEU A 32 -14.17 -3.29 -4.75
C LEU A 32 -14.07 -3.85 -6.17
N ASN A 33 -13.30 -4.92 -6.33
CA ASN A 33 -13.17 -5.63 -7.60
C ASN A 33 -13.51 -7.10 -7.37
N GLU A 34 -14.49 -7.60 -8.11
CA GLU A 34 -14.96 -8.99 -8.05
C GLU A 34 -14.82 -9.60 -9.45
N ASN A 35 -14.21 -10.78 -9.51
CA ASN A 35 -13.97 -11.53 -10.74
C ASN A 35 -14.44 -12.97 -10.54
N ASP A 36 -15.58 -13.29 -11.15
CA ASP A 36 -16.18 -14.63 -11.14
C ASP A 36 -15.88 -15.33 -12.46
N ARG A 37 -15.21 -16.48 -12.38
CA ARG A 37 -14.86 -17.30 -13.55
C ARG A 37 -15.47 -18.68 -13.42
N GLU A 38 -16.35 -19.02 -14.35
CA GLU A 38 -16.88 -20.38 -14.49
C GLU A 38 -16.24 -21.04 -15.72
N THR A 39 -15.58 -22.17 -15.50
CA THR A 39 -15.01 -23.01 -16.57
C THR A 39 -15.74 -24.34 -16.59
N LEU A 40 -16.36 -24.67 -17.72
CA LEU A 40 -17.02 -25.94 -17.94
C LEU A 40 -16.20 -26.76 -18.94
N SER A 41 -15.86 -28.00 -18.57
CA SER A 41 -15.20 -28.97 -19.43
C SER A 41 -15.97 -30.29 -19.40
N GLY A 42 -15.96 -31.07 -20.47
CA GLY A 42 -16.73 -32.31 -20.50
C GLY A 42 -16.55 -33.07 -21.80
N ILE A 43 -17.04 -34.31 -21.83
CA ILE A 43 -17.00 -35.14 -23.03
C ILE A 43 -18.08 -34.64 -24.01
N PRO A 44 -17.75 -34.35 -25.29
CA PRO A 44 -18.74 -33.91 -26.28
C PRO A 44 -19.84 -34.98 -26.45
N PHE A 45 -21.06 -34.55 -26.79
CA PHE A 45 -22.29 -35.36 -26.89
C PHE A 45 -22.85 -35.93 -25.57
N ILE A 46 -22.02 -36.51 -24.69
CA ILE A 46 -22.50 -37.17 -23.46
C ILE A 46 -22.81 -36.13 -22.36
N SER A 47 -22.05 -35.02 -22.32
CA SER A 47 -22.22 -33.94 -21.32
C SER A 47 -23.52 -33.13 -21.47
N GLU A 48 -24.20 -33.24 -22.61
CA GLU A 48 -25.44 -32.53 -22.94
C GLU A 48 -26.72 -33.31 -22.57
N ILE A 49 -26.59 -34.58 -22.17
CA ILE A 49 -27.74 -35.41 -21.80
C ILE A 49 -28.42 -34.81 -20.54
N PRO A 50 -29.73 -34.50 -20.58
CA PRO A 50 -30.47 -34.05 -19.41
C PRO A 50 -30.33 -35.06 -18.27
N ILE A 51 -30.18 -34.58 -17.03
CA ILE A 51 -30.05 -35.40 -15.80
C ILE A 51 -28.70 -36.14 -15.68
N LEU A 52 -28.21 -36.79 -16.74
CA LEU A 52 -26.99 -37.62 -16.70
C LEU A 52 -25.70 -36.88 -17.10
N GLY A 53 -25.80 -35.82 -17.90
CA GLY A 53 -24.65 -35.09 -18.44
C GLY A 53 -23.78 -34.40 -17.38
N SER A 54 -24.31 -34.18 -16.16
CA SER A 54 -23.53 -33.63 -15.04
C SER A 54 -22.43 -34.56 -14.54
N LEU A 55 -22.56 -35.87 -14.75
CA LEU A 55 -21.54 -36.86 -14.36
C LEU A 55 -20.34 -36.88 -15.33
N PHE A 56 -20.52 -36.35 -16.55
CA PHE A 56 -19.53 -36.35 -17.62
C PHE A 56 -18.99 -34.94 -17.93
N ARG A 57 -19.30 -33.96 -17.08
CA ARG A 57 -18.77 -32.60 -17.13
C ARG A 57 -18.13 -32.22 -15.80
N HIS A 58 -17.07 -31.45 -15.86
CA HIS A 58 -16.39 -30.84 -14.74
C HIS A 58 -16.61 -29.33 -14.81
N ALA A 59 -17.19 -28.76 -13.74
CA ALA A 59 -17.36 -27.33 -13.58
C ALA A 59 -16.38 -26.84 -12.53
N THR A 60 -15.58 -25.84 -12.88
CA THR A 60 -14.69 -25.14 -11.97
C THR A 60 -15.20 -23.72 -11.80
N THR A 61 -15.48 -23.34 -10.57
CA THR A 61 -15.87 -21.97 -10.22
C THR A 61 -14.73 -21.34 -9.43
N GLU A 62 -14.15 -20.29 -9.97
CA GLU A 62 -13.13 -19.47 -9.31
C GLU A 62 -13.74 -18.09 -9.01
N ARG A 63 -13.57 -17.62 -7.77
CA ARG A 63 -14.02 -16.30 -7.34
C ARG A 63 -12.86 -15.54 -6.73
N GLU A 64 -12.52 -14.40 -7.32
CA GLU A 64 -11.47 -13.53 -6.82
C GLU A 64 -12.06 -12.19 -6.39
N ARG A 65 -11.75 -11.76 -5.17
CA ARG A 65 -12.24 -10.50 -4.59
C ARG A 65 -11.06 -9.68 -4.07
N THR A 66 -10.98 -8.44 -4.54
CA THR A 66 -9.96 -7.47 -4.13
C THR A 66 -10.62 -6.22 -3.59
N GLU A 67 -10.26 -5.85 -2.37
CA GLU A 67 -10.76 -4.66 -1.67
C GLU A 67 -9.61 -3.72 -1.34
N LEU A 68 -9.80 -2.42 -1.58
CA LEU A 68 -8.86 -1.37 -1.19
C LEU A 68 -9.64 -0.20 -0.62
N VAL A 69 -9.22 0.27 0.56
CA VAL A 69 -9.75 1.48 1.19
C VAL A 69 -8.58 2.39 1.54
N VAL A 70 -8.72 3.67 1.20
CA VAL A 70 -7.75 4.71 1.55
C VAL A 70 -8.38 5.62 2.60
N VAL A 71 -7.81 5.59 3.79
CA VAL A 71 -8.22 6.43 4.93
C VAL A 71 -7.14 7.48 5.18
N ALA A 72 -7.55 8.70 5.47
CA ALA A 72 -6.67 9.76 5.93
C ALA A 72 -7.18 10.34 7.25
N THR A 73 -6.25 10.65 8.15
CA THR A 73 -6.52 11.27 9.45
C THR A 73 -5.84 12.63 9.50
N VAL A 74 -6.58 13.64 9.91
CA VAL A 74 -6.07 15.01 10.07
C VAL A 74 -5.57 15.20 11.51
N ASN A 75 -4.40 15.81 11.67
CA ASN A 75 -3.89 16.23 12.97
C ASN A 75 -3.37 17.68 12.88
N LEU A 76 -3.82 18.54 13.78
CA LEU A 76 -3.43 19.94 13.88
C LEU A 76 -2.19 20.07 14.77
N VAL A 77 -1.04 20.34 14.14
CA VAL A 77 0.22 20.52 14.85
C VAL A 77 0.51 22.00 15.13
N LYS A 78 1.06 22.29 16.31
CA LYS A 78 1.52 23.64 16.65
C LYS A 78 2.87 23.92 15.97
N PRO A 79 3.08 25.12 15.40
CA PRO A 79 4.37 25.49 14.85
C PRO A 79 5.41 25.54 15.97
N ILE A 80 6.52 24.85 15.77
CA ILE A 80 7.68 24.90 16.66
C ILE A 80 8.61 26.05 16.25
N SER A 81 9.17 26.74 17.24
CA SER A 81 10.19 27.76 17.00
C SER A 81 11.44 27.11 16.41
N SER A 82 12.11 27.76 15.45
CA SER A 82 13.34 27.24 14.85
C SER A 82 14.45 26.99 15.87
N ARG A 83 14.37 27.63 17.05
CA ARG A 83 15.29 27.41 18.17
C ARG A 83 15.06 26.09 18.91
N ASP A 84 13.85 25.55 18.85
CA ASP A 84 13.41 24.31 19.50
C ASP A 84 13.29 23.14 18.52
N ALA A 85 13.57 23.38 17.24
CA ALA A 85 13.55 22.38 16.20
C ALA A 85 14.73 21.40 16.36
N VAL A 86 14.44 20.22 16.89
CA VAL A 86 15.40 19.11 16.92
C VAL A 86 15.50 18.53 15.52
N LEU A 87 16.58 18.86 14.81
CA LEU A 87 16.86 18.28 13.50
C LEU A 87 17.49 16.90 13.68
N PRO A 88 17.04 15.87 12.93
CA PRO A 88 17.73 14.59 12.92
C PRO A 88 19.14 14.77 12.34
N ASP A 89 20.16 14.32 13.08
CA ASP A 89 21.52 14.21 12.54
C ASP A 89 21.60 12.96 11.66
N PHE A 90 21.80 13.16 10.37
CA PHE A 90 21.98 12.08 9.41
C PHE A 90 23.47 11.74 9.29
N SER A 91 23.91 10.74 10.06
CA SER A 91 25.25 10.17 9.87
C SER A 91 25.33 9.51 8.49
N ARG A 92 26.16 10.08 7.61
CA ARG A 92 26.36 9.55 6.24
C ARG A 92 27.05 8.19 6.32
N SER A 93 26.33 7.11 6.06
CA SER A 93 26.95 5.79 5.85
C SER A 93 27.75 5.78 4.56
N THR A 94 28.96 5.23 4.57
CA THR A 94 29.75 5.05 3.35
C THR A 94 29.12 4.00 2.44
N VAL A 95 29.53 3.94 1.17
CA VAL A 95 29.04 2.92 0.22
C VAL A 95 29.47 1.53 0.68
N ALA A 96 30.70 1.38 1.15
CA ALA A 96 31.22 0.12 1.67
C ALA A 96 30.37 -0.42 2.84
N GLU A 97 30.04 0.41 3.83
CA GLU A 97 29.19 0.01 4.97
C GLU A 97 27.81 -0.52 4.55
N ARG A 98 27.20 0.11 3.53
CA ARG A 98 25.90 -0.30 2.98
C ARG A 98 25.99 -1.64 2.24
N PHE A 99 27.05 -1.85 1.48
CA PHE A 99 27.28 -3.10 0.74
C PHE A 99 27.50 -4.30 1.68
N PHE A 100 28.18 -4.10 2.80
CA PHE A 100 28.45 -5.18 3.75
C PHE A 100 27.34 -5.40 4.78
N ASN A 101 26.19 -4.72 4.65
CA ASN A 101 25.12 -4.70 5.67
C ASN A 101 25.67 -4.45 7.09
N LEU A 102 26.78 -3.72 7.18
CA LEU A 102 27.39 -3.31 8.43
C LEU A 102 26.69 -2.02 8.83
N SER A 103 25.42 -2.15 9.22
CA SER A 103 24.72 -1.05 9.84
C SER A 103 25.47 -0.70 11.13
N SER A 104 25.92 0.56 11.25
CA SER A 104 26.61 1.10 12.43
C SER A 104 25.63 1.22 13.63
N VAL A 105 25.03 0.10 14.02
CA VAL A 105 24.02 -0.03 15.09
C VAL A 105 24.66 -0.04 16.48
N SER A 106 25.92 0.37 16.60
CA SER A 106 26.66 0.33 17.85
C SER A 106 27.45 1.60 18.15
N GLU A 107 26.92 2.78 17.82
CA GLU A 107 27.35 4.00 18.50
C GLU A 107 26.45 4.30 19.72
N PRO A 108 26.99 4.27 20.96
CA PRO A 108 26.23 4.62 22.16
C PRO A 108 25.73 6.06 22.16
N LYS A 109 26.32 6.93 21.32
CA LYS A 109 25.91 8.33 21.13
C LYS A 109 24.60 8.46 20.34
N SER A 110 24.33 7.54 19.40
CA SER A 110 23.11 7.56 18.57
C SER A 110 21.89 7.06 19.34
N ARG A 111 22.05 6.08 20.24
CA ARG A 111 20.96 5.64 21.13
C ARG A 111 20.47 6.73 22.08
N LYS A 112 21.38 7.52 22.65
CA LYS A 112 21.01 8.62 23.56
C LYS A 112 20.26 9.72 22.81
N GLN A 113 20.72 10.08 21.62
CA GLN A 113 20.07 11.08 20.76
C GLN A 113 18.68 10.60 20.27
N VAL A 114 18.55 9.32 19.90
CA VAL A 114 17.25 8.74 19.53
C VAL A 114 16.31 8.68 20.73
N ALA A 115 16.78 8.25 21.90
CA ALA A 115 15.96 8.24 23.12
C ALA A 115 15.52 9.65 23.54
N GLU A 116 16.42 10.64 23.44
CA GLU A 116 16.12 12.04 23.72
C GLU A 116 15.11 12.61 22.71
N PHE A 117 15.28 12.35 21.42
CA PHE A 117 14.33 12.72 20.36
C PHE A 117 12.94 12.12 20.59
N LEU A 118 12.86 10.82 20.93
CA LEU A 118 11.60 10.16 21.24
C LEU A 118 10.93 10.75 22.49
N SER A 119 11.71 11.04 23.54
CA SER A 119 11.19 11.65 24.78
C SER A 119 10.72 13.10 24.62
N LYS A 120 11.28 13.84 23.65
CA LYS A 120 11.00 15.27 23.42
C LYS A 120 9.90 15.54 22.40
N GLY A 121 9.34 14.52 21.76
CA GLY A 121 8.21 14.73 20.83
C GLY A 121 8.31 13.92 19.53
N GLY A 122 9.03 12.80 19.53
CA GLY A 122 8.96 11.85 18.42
C GLY A 122 7.59 11.16 18.38
N PHE A 123 6.60 11.82 17.79
CA PHE A 123 5.30 11.26 17.37
C PHE A 123 4.33 10.75 18.45
N ALA A 124 4.61 10.97 19.73
CA ALA A 124 3.59 10.82 20.78
C ALA A 124 3.00 12.19 21.11
N GLN A 125 1.86 12.50 20.50
CA GLN A 125 0.85 13.36 21.10
C GLN A 125 -0.46 12.58 21.16
#